data_AF-A0A0Q4QD93-F1
#
_entry.id   AF-A0A0Q4QD93-F1
#
_cell.length_a   1.000
_cell.length_b   1.000
_cell.length_c   1.000
_cell.angle_alpha   90.00
_cell.angle_beta   90.00
_cell.angle_gamma   90.00
#
_symmetry.space_group_name_H-M   'P 1'
#
loop_
_entity.id
_entity.type
_entity.pdbx_description
1 polymer ?
#
loop_
_entity_poly.entity_id
_entity_poly.type
_entity_poly.pdbx_seq_one_letter_code
_entity_poly.pdbx_strand_id
1 'polypeptide(L)' 'MRLPEVIATVGVSKSTLYAWAAAGKFPKPVQFPGGNIAAWVSTEVAAWMGAAVTARDAGHSLAA' A
#
# COMPACT_ATOMS: atom_id res chain seq x y z
N MET A 1 7.36 2.16 -8.02
CA MET A 1 6.27 3.16 -7.99
C MET A 1 6.66 4.34 -7.13
N ARG A 2 6.54 5.55 -7.64
CA ARG A 2 6.76 6.80 -6.88
C ARG A 2 5.52 7.16 -6.07
N LEU A 3 5.69 8.06 -5.09
CA LEU A 3 4.61 8.48 -4.20
C LEU A 3 3.31 8.88 -4.93
N PRO A 4 3.32 9.70 -6.01
CA PRO A 4 2.08 10.07 -6.70
C PRO A 4 1.35 8.85 -7.31
N GLU A 5 2.09 7.89 -7.85
CA GLU A 5 1.51 6.66 -8.41
C GLU A 5 0.89 5.78 -7.34
N VAL A 6 1.54 5.65 -6.18
CA VAL A 6 1.02 4.90 -5.04
C VAL A 6 -0.26 5.55 -4.51
N ILE A 7 -0.26 6.88 -4.36
CA ILE A 7 -1.46 7.63 -3.96
C ILE A 7 -2.61 7.42 -4.94
N ALA A 8 -2.34 7.50 -6.24
CA ALA A 8 -3.36 7.29 -7.27
C ALA A 8 -3.89 5.84 -7.27
N THR A 9 -3.03 4.86 -6.99
CA THR A 9 -3.40 3.43 -6.98
C THR A 9 -4.19 3.05 -5.74
N VAL A 10 -3.78 3.54 -4.57
CA VAL A 10 -4.38 3.20 -3.27
C VAL A 10 -5.57 4.12 -2.95
N GLY A 11 -5.62 5.31 -3.53
CA GLY A 11 -6.72 6.27 -3.35
C GLY A 11 -6.69 7.01 -2.01
N VAL A 12 -5.51 7.21 -1.42
CA VAL A 12 -5.35 7.82 -0.09
C VAL A 12 -4.39 8.99 -0.09
N SER A 13 -4.52 9.85 0.92
CA SER A 13 -3.60 10.97 1.09
C SER A 13 -2.18 10.50 1.43
N LYS A 14 -1.19 11.35 1.15
CA LYS A 14 0.22 11.14 1.52
C LYS A 14 0.38 10.84 3.02
N SER A 15 -0.28 11.61 3.88
CA SER A 15 -0.16 11.45 5.34
C SER A 15 -0.73 10.12 5.81
N THR A 16 -1.87 9.69 5.25
CA THR A 16 -2.46 8.38 5.51
C THR A 16 -1.50 7.26 5.12
N LEU A 17 -0.88 7.35 3.94
CA LEU A 17 0.07 6.36 3.46
C LEU A 17 1.26 6.19 4.42
N TYR A 18 1.87 7.30 4.85
CA TYR A 18 2.98 7.26 5.80
C TYR A 18 2.55 6.80 7.19
N ALA A 19 1.34 7.16 7.65
CA ALA A 19 0.81 6.67 8.91
C ALA A 19 0.62 5.14 8.88
N TRP A 20 0.14 4.58 7.77
CA TRP A 20 0.04 3.13 7.59
C TRP A 20 1.40 2.45 7.49
N ALA A 21 2.35 3.03 6.76
CA ALA A 21 3.72 2.51 6.70
C ALA A 21 4.40 2.51 8.07
N ALA A 22 4.18 3.55 8.87
CA ALA A 22 4.67 3.64 10.25
C ALA A 22 3.99 2.62 11.18
N ALA A 23 2.68 2.40 11.00
CA ALA A 23 1.90 1.41 11.74
C ALA A 23 2.16 -0.04 11.28
N GLY A 24 3.03 -0.28 10.29
CA GLY A 24 3.28 -1.60 9.72
C GLY A 24 2.10 -2.18 8.93
N LYS A 25 1.10 -1.35 8.61
CA LYS A 25 -0.10 -1.73 7.85
C LYS A 25 0.08 -1.64 6.35
N PHE A 26 1.12 -0.96 5.86
CA PHE A 26 1.40 -0.78 4.44
C PHE A 26 2.91 -0.97 4.18
N PRO A 27 3.33 -1.45 2.99
CA PRO A 27 4.74 -1.61 2.67
C PRO A 27 5.56 -0.33 2.86
N LYS A 28 6.76 -0.47 3.44
CA LYS A 28 7.67 0.66 3.63
C LYS A 28 8.31 1.05 2.29
N PRO A 29 8.54 2.34 2.03
CA PRO A 29 9.26 2.75 0.84
C PRO A 29 10.71 2.24 0.86
N VAL A 30 11.16 1.76 -0.29
CA VAL A 30 12.56 1.47 -0.58
C VAL A 30 13.27 2.79 -0.91
N GLN A 31 14.42 2.99 -0.27
CA GLN A 31 15.30 4.12 -0.55
C GLN A 31 16.31 3.72 -1.62
N PHE A 32 16.42 4.54 -2.67
CA PHE A 32 17.44 4.33 -3.70
C PHE A 32 18.74 5.04 -3.34
N PRO A 33 19.92 4.46 -3.64
CA PRO A 33 21.19 5.15 -3.45
C PRO A 33 21.24 6.46 -4.25
N GLY A 34 21.75 7.53 -3.65
CA GLY A 34 22.00 8.80 -4.35
C GLY A 34 20.91 9.87 -4.21
N GLY A 35 19.93 9.74 -3.32
CA GLY A 35 19.04 10.86 -2.99
C GLY A 35 17.83 10.51 -2.12
N ASN A 36 16.99 11.51 -1.85
CA ASN A 36 15.72 11.38 -1.12
C ASN A 36 14.61 10.75 -1.97
N ILE A 37 14.92 9.67 -2.67
CA ILE A 37 13.97 8.96 -3.54
C ILE A 37 13.37 7.81 -2.74
N ALA A 38 12.13 8.01 -2.30
CA ALA A 38 11.28 6.96 -1.75
C ALA A 38 10.42 6.37 -2.88
N ALA A 39 10.53 5.06 -3.11
CA ALA A 39 9.66 4.34 -4.02
C ALA A 39 9.20 3.01 -3.44
N TRP A 40 8.06 2.52 -3.90
CA TRP A 40 7.47 1.26 -3.49
C TRP A 40 7.60 0.22 -4.59
N VAL A 41 7.75 -1.04 -4.20
CA VAL A 41 7.72 -2.16 -5.14
C VAL A 41 6.28 -2.36 -5.59
N SER A 42 6.04 -2.39 -6.91
CA SER A 42 4.68 -2.48 -7.45
C SER A 42 3.95 -3.76 -7.03
N THR A 43 4.68 -4.87 -6.95
CA THR A 43 4.13 -6.17 -6.53
C THR A 43 3.69 -6.17 -5.07
N GLU A 44 4.41 -5.48 -4.18
CA GLU A 44 4.01 -5.34 -2.76
C GLU A 44 2.73 -4.52 -2.62
N VAL A 45 2.62 -3.41 -3.36
CA VAL A 45 1.40 -2.58 -3.34
C VAL A 45 0.20 -3.35 -3.89
N ALA A 46 0.38 -4.09 -4.99
CA ALA A 46 -0.68 -4.93 -5.56
C ALA A 46 -1.08 -6.08 -4.62
N ALA A 47 -0.11 -6.75 -4.00
CA ALA A 47 -0.38 -7.80 -3.03
C ALA A 47 -1.13 -7.27 -1.79
N TRP A 48 -0.78 -6.07 -1.31
CA TRP A 48 -1.48 -5.42 -0.22
C TRP A 48 -2.93 -5.11 -0.56
N MET A 49 -3.21 -4.56 -1.74
CA MET A 49 -4.57 -4.33 -2.23
C MET A 49 -5.35 -5.63 -2.35
N GLY A 50 -4.72 -6.68 -2.88
CA GLY A 50 -5.31 -8.02 -2.97
C GLY A 50 -5.69 -8.57 -1.59
N ALA A 51 -4.80 -8.46 -0.60
CA ALA A 51 -5.08 -8.87 0.77
C ALA A 51 -6.23 -8.07 1.40
N ALA A 52 -6.31 -6.76 1.13
CA ALA A 52 -7.42 -5.92 1.59
C ALA A 52 -8.77 -6.35 0.98
N VAL A 53 -8.77 -6.72 -0.31
CA VAL A 53 -9.96 -7.28 -0.99
C VAL A 53 -10.32 -8.63 -0.38
N THR A 54 -9.38 -9.56 -0.23
CA THR A 54 -9.64 -10.87 0.38
C THR A 54 -10.17 -10.73 1.81
N ALA A 55 -9.60 -9.85 2.63
CA ALA A 55 -10.08 -9.63 3.99
C ALA A 55 -11.51 -9.06 4.02
N ARG A 56 -11.83 -8.13 3.13
CA ARG A 56 -13.18 -7.60 2.96
C ARG A 56 -14.16 -8.68 2.53
N ASP A 57 -13.77 -9.51 1.56
CA ASP A 57 -14.66 -10.52 0.96
C ASP A 57 -14.84 -11.72 1.92
N ALA A 58 -13.81 -12.09 2.68
CA ALA A 58 -13.89 -13.09 3.76
C ALA A 58 -14.82 -12.63 4.90
N GLY A 59 -14.85 -11.33 5.20
CA GLY A 59 -15.84 -10.74 6.12
C GLY A 59 -17.25 -10.66 5.53
N HIS A 60 -17.38 -10.70 4.21
CA HIS A 60 -18.65 -10.79 3.47
C HIS A 60 -19.02 -12.22 3.08
N SER A 61 -18.44 -13.24 3.72
CA SER A 61 -18.88 -14.64 3.55
C SER A 61 -20.33 -14.79 3.99
N LEU A 62 -21.26 -14.56 3.06
CA LEU A 62 -22.61 -15.08 3.09
C LEU A 62 -22.51 -16.60 3.18
N ALA A 63 -23.04 -17.13 4.28
CA ALA A 63 -23.33 -18.54 4.45
C ALA A 63 -23.95 -19.11 3.16
N ALA A 64 -23.38 -20.20 2.69
CA ALA A 64 -23.99 -21.15 1.76
C ALA A 64 -23.91 -22.53 2.42
#